data_AF-A0A6G0ZGN9-F1
#
_entry.id   AF-A0A6G0ZGN9-F1
#
_cell.length_a   1.000
_cell.length_b   1.000
_cell.length_c   1.000
_cell.angle_alpha   90.00
_cell.angle_beta   90.00
_cell.angle_gamma   90.00
#
_symmetry.space_group_name_H-M   'P 1'
#
loop_
_entity.id
_entity.type
_entity.pdbx_description
1 polymer ?
#
loop_
_entity_poly.entity_id
_entity_poly.type
_entity_poly.pdbx_seq_one_letter_code
_entity_poly.pdbx_strand_id
1 'polypeptide(L)'
;MDSLIFELNKRKIAYEDINEKFKFLFCITEISSFEVRHQSAVLQKYYSKDFPVSFSNECIHFQSYILTLPKDNAPKTILGMLQKIIESDLQDVFPSCISIALKMFLYVVQLQTA
;
A
#
# COMPACT_ATOMS: atom_id res chain seq x y z
N MET A 1 -24.93 -12.36 22.25
CA MET A 1 -24.18 -13.05 21.18
C MET A 1 -24.22 -12.23 19.88
N ASP A 2 -25.37 -11.62 19.55
CA ASP A 2 -25.55 -10.83 18.31
C ASP A 2 -24.67 -9.58 18.21
N SER A 3 -24.41 -8.89 19.32
CA SER A 3 -23.52 -7.71 19.34
C SER A 3 -22.06 -8.07 18.97
N LEU A 4 -21.58 -9.25 19.37
CA LEU A 4 -20.23 -9.70 19.01
C LEU A 4 -20.16 -10.03 17.51
N ILE A 5 -21.15 -10.74 17.00
CA ILE A 5 -21.23 -11.09 15.57
C ILE A 5 -21.34 -9.81 14.72
N PHE A 6 -22.12 -8.83 15.16
CA PHE A 6 -22.26 -7.54 14.49
C PHE A 6 -20.93 -6.78 14.41
N GLU A 7 -20.22 -6.62 15.53
CA GLU A 7 -18.92 -5.93 15.55
C GLU A 7 -17.84 -6.68 14.75
N LEU A 8 -17.83 -8.01 14.77
CA LEU A 8 -16.94 -8.82 13.95
C LEU A 8 -17.21 -8.63 12.45
N ASN A 9 -18.48 -8.63 12.04
CA ASN A 9 -18.85 -8.39 10.65
C ASN A 9 -18.50 -6.96 10.20
N LYS A 10 -18.71 -5.97 11.07
CA LYS A 10 -18.32 -4.58 10.79
C LYS A 10 -16.82 -4.45 10.57
N ARG A 11 -16.00 -5.11 11.40
CA ARG A 11 -14.53 -5.16 11.22
C ARG A 11 -14.16 -5.85 9.91
N LYS A 12 -14.77 -7.01 9.62
CA LYS A 12 -14.54 -7.76 8.39
C LYS A 12 -14.77 -6.89 7.15
N ILE A 13 -15.89 -6.19 7.08
CA ILE A 13 -16.22 -5.31 5.94
C ILE A 13 -15.20 -4.19 5.81
N ALA A 14 -14.80 -3.56 6.91
CA ALA A 14 -13.76 -2.52 6.89
C ALA A 14 -12.41 -3.07 6.38
N TYR A 15 -12.06 -4.30 6.72
CA TYR A 15 -10.84 -4.94 6.23
C TYR A 15 -10.92 -5.31 4.75
N GLU A 16 -12.06 -5.80 4.27
CA GLU A 16 -12.28 -6.09 2.85
C GLU A 16 -12.14 -4.82 2.01
N ASP A 17 -12.73 -3.70 2.45
CA ASP A 17 -12.66 -2.39 1.78
C ASP A 17 -11.22 -1.86 1.71
N ILE A 18 -10.45 -1.94 2.80
CA ILE A 18 -9.06 -1.48 2.82
C ILE A 18 -8.17 -2.41 1.98
N ASN A 19 -8.38 -3.72 2.07
CA ASN A 19 -7.62 -4.66 1.26
C ASN A 19 -7.87 -4.40 -0.24
N GLU A 20 -9.12 -4.18 -0.65
CA GLU A 20 -9.47 -3.86 -2.03
C GLU A 20 -8.75 -2.59 -2.53
N LYS A 21 -8.80 -1.51 -1.75
CA LYS A 21 -8.20 -0.22 -2.10
C LYS A 21 -6.68 -0.25 -2.20
N PHE A 22 -6.01 -1.03 -1.35
CA PHE A 22 -4.53 -1.07 -1.28
C PHE A 22 -3.93 -2.28 -2.02
N LYS A 23 -4.76 -3.22 -2.52
CA LYS A 23 -4.32 -4.47 -3.17
C LYS A 23 -3.26 -4.28 -4.25
N PHE A 24 -3.37 -3.21 -5.03
CA PHE A 24 -2.46 -2.95 -6.14
C PHE A 24 -1.00 -2.75 -5.69
N LEU A 25 -0.76 -2.27 -4.47
CA LEU A 25 0.60 -2.11 -3.93
C LEU A 25 1.26 -3.47 -3.68
N PHE A 26 0.47 -4.50 -3.34
CA PHE A 26 0.97 -5.87 -3.14
C PHE A 26 1.34 -6.55 -4.44
N CYS A 27 0.52 -6.33 -5.46
CA CYS A 27 0.72 -6.89 -6.79
C CYS A 27 1.47 -5.92 -7.71
N ILE A 28 2.19 -4.93 -7.16
CA ILE A 28 2.75 -3.84 -7.96
C ILE A 28 3.75 -4.35 -9.01
N THR A 29 4.43 -5.46 -8.74
CA THR A 29 5.34 -6.14 -9.70
C THR A 29 4.63 -7.08 -10.66
N GLU A 30 3.36 -7.39 -10.42
CA GLU A 30 2.55 -8.37 -11.17
C GLU A 30 1.56 -7.69 -12.12
N ILE A 31 1.21 -6.43 -11.86
CA ILE A 31 0.26 -5.64 -12.65
C ILE A 31 0.97 -4.66 -13.57
N SER A 32 0.29 -4.26 -14.65
CA SER A 32 0.84 -3.30 -15.61
C SER A 32 0.99 -1.90 -15.01
N SER A 33 1.91 -1.09 -15.55
CA SER A 33 2.04 0.32 -15.16
C SER A 33 0.76 1.13 -15.41
N PHE A 34 -0.04 0.77 -16.42
CA PHE A 34 -1.36 1.36 -16.62
C PHE A 34 -2.27 1.09 -15.42
N GLU A 35 -2.30 -0.16 -14.95
CA GLU A 35 -3.11 -0.57 -13.80
C GLU A 35 -2.62 0.08 -12.50
N VAL A 36 -1.30 0.15 -12.27
CA VAL A 36 -0.73 0.90 -11.13
C VAL A 36 -1.18 2.35 -11.14
N ARG A 37 -1.13 3.02 -12.30
CA ARG A 37 -1.55 4.43 -12.42
C ARG A 37 -3.05 4.58 -12.17
N HIS A 38 -3.87 3.68 -12.69
CA HIS A 38 -5.31 3.69 -12.47
C HIS A 38 -5.67 3.51 -10.98
N GLN A 39 -5.16 2.45 -10.35
CA GLN A 39 -5.49 2.11 -8.96
C GLN A 39 -4.93 3.12 -7.96
N SER A 40 -3.72 3.62 -8.17
CA SER A 40 -3.15 4.70 -7.35
C SER A 40 -3.96 5.99 -7.46
N ALA A 41 -4.49 6.33 -8.64
CA ALA A 41 -5.34 7.51 -8.82
C ALA A 41 -6.68 7.34 -8.11
N VAL A 42 -7.25 6.13 -8.10
CA VAL A 42 -8.44 5.80 -7.33
C VAL A 42 -8.17 5.94 -5.83
N LEU A 43 -7.06 5.39 -5.33
CA LEU A 43 -6.68 5.51 -3.92
C LEU A 43 -6.46 6.98 -3.51
N GLN A 44 -5.80 7.76 -4.37
CA GLN A 44 -5.58 9.20 -4.16
C GLN A 44 -6.90 9.96 -4.04
N LYS A 45 -7.92 9.61 -4.81
CA LYS A 45 -9.25 10.24 -4.69
C LYS A 45 -9.91 9.95 -3.34
N TYR A 46 -9.79 8.72 -2.83
CA TYR A 46 -10.32 8.34 -1.53
C TYR A 46 -9.61 9.05 -0.37
N TYR A 47 -8.30 9.23 -0.48
CA TYR A 47 -7.45 9.84 0.54
C TYR A 47 -6.77 11.11 0.03
N SER A 48 -7.56 12.01 -0.55
CA SER A 48 -7.07 13.22 -1.24
C SER A 48 -6.35 14.23 -0.32
N LYS A 49 -6.55 14.12 0.99
CA LYS A 49 -5.84 14.91 2.01
C LYS A 49 -4.49 14.31 2.38
N ASP A 50 -4.34 13.00 2.20
CA ASP A 50 -3.16 12.24 2.62
C ASP A 50 -2.20 12.00 1.45
N PHE A 51 -2.74 11.91 0.22
CA PHE A 51 -1.97 11.66 -0.99
C PHE A 51 -1.99 12.86 -1.95
N PRO A 52 -0.82 13.37 -2.35
CA PRO A 52 -0.73 14.44 -3.34
C PRO A 52 -1.17 13.94 -4.73
N VAL A 53 -1.47 14.88 -5.63
CA VAL A 53 -1.84 14.56 -7.03
C VAL A 53 -0.71 13.81 -7.76
N SER A 54 0.54 13.97 -7.32
CA SER A 54 1.71 13.26 -7.83
C SER A 54 1.75 11.78 -7.45
N PHE A 55 0.95 11.31 -6.48
CA PHE A 55 1.02 9.96 -5.91
C PHE A 55 1.04 8.84 -6.95
N SER A 56 0.25 8.96 -8.02
CA SER A 56 0.26 7.97 -9.09
C SER A 56 1.60 7.86 -9.81
N ASN A 57 2.31 8.97 -10.02
CA ASN A 57 3.64 8.95 -10.63
C ASN A 57 4.67 8.33 -9.67
N GLU A 58 4.52 8.58 -8.37
CA GLU A 58 5.38 8.02 -7.33
C GLU A 58 5.24 6.49 -7.30
N CYS A 59 4.01 5.97 -7.41
CA CYS A 59 3.75 4.53 -7.53
C CYS A 59 4.41 3.91 -8.77
N ILE A 60 4.45 4.63 -9.89
CA ILE A 60 5.09 4.16 -11.14
C ILE A 60 6.61 4.15 -11.01
N HIS A 61 7.19 5.16 -10.39
CA HIS A 61 8.63 5.19 -10.11
C HIS A 61 9.02 4.05 -9.16
N PHE A 62 8.21 3.82 -8.13
CA PHE A 62 8.44 2.72 -7.20
C PHE A 62 8.29 1.34 -7.86
N GLN A 63 7.27 1.16 -8.70
CA GLN A 63 7.14 -0.06 -9.50
C GLN A 63 8.41 -0.29 -10.33
N SER A 64 8.87 0.75 -11.03
CA SER A 64 10.06 0.68 -11.88
C SER A 64 11.31 0.31 -11.07
N TYR A 65 11.47 0.89 -9.88
CA TYR A 65 12.56 0.54 -8.96
C TYR A 65 12.49 -0.90 -8.45
N ILE A 66 11.33 -1.39 -8.03
CA ILE A 66 11.24 -2.79 -7.58
C ILE A 66 11.57 -3.74 -8.74
N LEU A 67 11.13 -3.43 -9.96
CA LEU A 67 11.39 -4.26 -11.13
C LEU A 67 12.88 -4.30 -11.54
N THR A 68 13.69 -3.32 -11.14
CA THR A 68 15.15 -3.37 -11.36
C THR A 68 15.90 -4.18 -10.31
N LEU A 69 15.25 -4.55 -9.19
CA LEU A 69 15.87 -5.38 -8.16
C LEU A 69 16.00 -6.83 -8.64
N PRO A 70 17.09 -7.53 -8.25
CA PRO A 70 17.20 -8.97 -8.44
C PRO A 70 16.00 -9.70 -7.81
N LYS A 71 15.49 -10.77 -8.45
CA LYS A 71 14.31 -11.52 -7.97
C LYS A 71 14.45 -12.04 -6.55
N ASP A 72 15.68 -12.34 -6.11
CA ASP A 72 15.97 -12.81 -4.75
C ASP A 72 15.88 -11.69 -3.70
N ASN A 73 16.04 -10.43 -4.14
CA ASN A 73 16.01 -9.24 -3.29
C ASN A 73 14.69 -8.46 -3.39
N ALA A 74 13.84 -8.76 -4.38
CA ALA A 74 12.54 -8.12 -4.55
C ALA A 74 11.63 -8.38 -3.33
N PRO A 75 11.12 -7.33 -2.67
CA PRO A 75 10.25 -7.50 -1.52
C PRO A 75 8.92 -8.14 -1.91
N LYS A 76 8.58 -9.25 -1.23
CA LYS A 76 7.34 -10.00 -1.46
C LYS A 76 6.22 -9.65 -0.46
N THR A 77 6.52 -8.84 0.55
CA THR A 77 5.60 -8.46 1.63
C THR A 77 5.61 -6.93 1.79
N ILE A 78 4.53 -6.35 2.31
CA ILE A 78 4.48 -4.91 2.66
C ILE A 78 5.62 -4.55 3.59
N LEU A 79 5.85 -5.35 4.63
CA LEU A 79 6.95 -5.12 5.57
C LEU A 79 8.30 -5.11 4.85
N GLY A 80 8.52 -6.04 3.93
CA GLY A 80 9.72 -6.05 3.09
C GLY A 80 9.83 -4.85 2.17
N MET A 81 8.72 -4.37 1.60
CA MET A 81 8.69 -3.16 0.77
C MET A 81 9.03 -1.92 1.60
N LEU A 82 8.43 -1.79 2.79
CA LEU A 82 8.67 -0.70 3.72
C LEU A 82 10.12 -0.72 4.24
N GLN A 83 10.64 -1.90 4.60
CA GLN A 83 12.03 -2.08 5.02
C GLN A 83 12.99 -1.68 3.91
N LYS A 84 12.74 -2.08 2.65
CA LYS A 84 13.59 -1.67 1.51
C LYS A 84 13.62 -0.15 1.33
N ILE A 85 12.48 0.52 1.45
CA ILE A 85 12.41 1.98 1.35
C ILE A 85 13.23 2.65 2.46
N ILE A 86 13.17 2.10 3.68
CA ILE A 86 13.90 2.61 4.85
C ILE A 86 15.41 2.33 4.75
N GLU A 87 15.81 1.12 4.36
CA GLU A 87 17.21 0.66 4.31
C GLU A 87 18.01 1.29 3.18
N SER A 88 17.35 1.63 2.06
CA SER A 88 18.04 2.19 0.89
C SER A 88 18.25 3.71 0.98
N ASP A 89 17.95 4.32 2.13
CA ASP A 89 17.91 5.78 2.36
C ASP A 89 17.09 6.54 1.29
N LEU A 90 16.12 5.85 0.70
CA LEU A 90 15.26 6.39 -0.35
C LEU A 90 14.13 7.23 0.23
N GLN A 91 14.15 7.59 1.51
CA GLN A 91 13.12 8.44 2.11
C GLN A 91 13.09 9.84 1.46
N ASP A 92 14.23 10.28 0.93
CA ASP A 92 14.37 11.54 0.19
C ASP A 92 14.08 11.40 -1.32
N VAL A 93 14.01 10.16 -1.87
CA VAL A 93 13.90 9.89 -3.32
C VAL A 93 12.55 9.25 -3.70
N PHE A 94 12.08 8.31 -2.89
CA PHE A 94 10.70 7.81 -2.92
C PHE A 94 9.90 8.55 -1.86
N PRO A 95 8.86 9.28 -2.26
CA PRO A 95 8.19 10.17 -1.35
C PRO A 95 7.53 9.38 -0.24
N SER A 96 7.57 10.01 0.92
CA SER A 96 6.92 9.64 2.17
C SER A 96 5.50 9.05 1.99
N CYS A 97 4.81 9.33 0.88
CA CYS A 97 3.48 8.85 0.50
C CYS A 97 3.36 7.32 0.36
N ILE A 98 4.34 6.62 -0.24
CA ILE A 98 4.28 5.14 -0.29
C ILE A 98 4.48 4.56 1.11
N SER A 99 5.45 5.12 1.85
CA SER A 99 5.65 4.77 3.26
C SER A 99 4.40 5.07 4.10
N ILE A 100 3.67 6.16 3.84
CA ILE A 100 2.38 6.49 4.48
C ILE A 100 1.30 5.49 4.09
N ALA A 101 1.17 5.13 2.80
CA ALA A 101 0.19 4.15 2.34
C ALA A 101 0.44 2.76 2.99
N LEU A 102 1.69 2.33 3.04
CA LEU A 102 2.08 1.08 3.70
C LEU A 102 1.86 1.14 5.21
N LYS A 103 2.16 2.28 5.87
CA LYS A 103 1.88 2.49 7.29
C LYS A 103 0.39 2.53 7.59
N MET A 104 -0.43 3.20 6.78
CA MET A 104 -1.89 3.24 6.91
C MET A 104 -2.46 1.81 6.89
N PHE A 105 -1.99 0.98 5.96
CA PHE A 105 -2.37 -0.42 5.91
C PHE A 105 -1.94 -1.17 7.19
N LEU A 106 -0.67 -1.00 7.62
CA LEU A 106 -0.16 -1.67 8.83
C LEU A 106 -0.89 -1.25 10.10
N TYR A 107 -1.26 0.03 10.26
CA TYR A 107 -2.00 0.50 11.43
C TYR A 107 -3.41 -0.11 11.51
N VAL A 108 -4.08 -0.25 10.36
CA VAL A 108 -5.39 -0.90 10.27
C VAL A 108 -5.28 -2.38 10.64
N VAL A 109 -4.20 -3.05 10.21
CA VAL A 109 -3.97 -4.47 10.49
C VAL A 109 -3.46 -4.71 11.92
N GLN A 110 -2.65 -3.83 12.51
CA GLN A 110 -2.12 -3.99 13.88
C GLN A 110 -3.18 -3.81 14.98
N LEU A 111 -4.30 -3.13 14.69
CA LEU A 111 -5.49 -3.12 15.55
C LEU A 111 -6.16 -4.51 15.70
N GLN A 112 -5.66 -5.55 15.03
CA GLN A 112 -6.11 -6.95 15.14
C GLN A 112 -5.44 -7.73 16.28
N THR A 113 -4.30 -7.27 16.81
CA THR A 113 -3.50 -8.00 17.81
C THR A 113 -3.61 -7.45 19.25
N ALA A 114 -4.47 -6.45 19.48
CA ALA A 114 -4.72 -5.84 20.79
C ALA A 114 -6.11 -6.20 21.33
#